data_AF-M1QHR3-F1
#
_entry.id   AF-M1QHR3-F1
#
_cell.length_a   1.000
_cell.length_b   1.000
_cell.length_c   1.000
_cell.angle_alpha   90.00
_cell.angle_beta   90.00
_cell.angle_gamma   90.00
#
_symmetry.space_group_name_H-M   'P 1'
#
loop_
_entity.id
_entity.type
_entity.pdbx_description
1 polymer ?
#
loop_
_entity_poly.entity_id
_entity_poly.type
_entity_poly.pdbx_seq_one_letter_code
_entity_poly.pdbx_strand_id
1 'polypeptide(L)'
;MKVDEYLKAGLKNEVSESLEGLMYGLCKEGCHRLELFIKKENDAIVDCKFKATKRCKKLLAVSDFLCEELKGKTSIDKNALKQKALEHFKEEKEKDKVENRIDIFLSALDEALGKA
;
A
#
# COMPACT_ATOMS: atom_id res chain seq x y z
N MET A 1 4.84 -12.60 9.91
CA MET A 1 5.06 -13.48 8.74
C MET A 1 6.11 -12.90 7.81
N LYS A 2 6.67 -13.71 6.92
CA LYS A 2 7.61 -13.26 5.88
C LYS A 2 6.89 -12.78 4.63
N VAL A 3 7.54 -11.91 3.87
CA VAL A 3 6.99 -11.37 2.61
C VAL A 3 6.69 -12.47 1.60
N ASP A 4 7.57 -13.45 1.43
CA ASP A 4 7.34 -14.56 0.49
C ASP A 4 6.14 -15.43 0.87
N GLU A 5 5.81 -15.54 2.16
CA GLU A 5 4.63 -16.29 2.61
C GLU A 5 3.34 -15.55 2.28
N TYR A 6 3.34 -14.22 2.47
CA TYR A 6 2.23 -13.37 2.10
C TYR A 6 1.94 -13.47 0.61
N LEU A 7 2.97 -13.38 -0.24
CA LEU A 7 2.81 -13.46 -1.69
C LEU A 7 2.26 -14.80 -2.18
N LYS A 8 2.52 -15.90 -1.45
CA LYS A 8 1.94 -17.22 -1.77
C LYS A 8 0.43 -17.27 -1.56
N ALA A 9 -0.12 -16.43 -0.67
CA ALA A 9 -1.56 -16.32 -0.46
C ALA A 9 -2.28 -15.57 -1.59
N GLY A 10 -1.51 -14.92 -2.48
CA GLY A 10 -2.02 -14.11 -3.59
C GLY A 10 -2.27 -12.66 -3.17
N LEU A 11 -2.17 -11.76 -4.15
CA LEU A 11 -2.42 -10.32 -4.00
C LEU A 11 -3.87 -10.05 -4.41
N LYS A 12 -4.67 -9.50 -3.50
CA LYS A 12 -6.11 -9.27 -3.73
C LYS A 12 -6.41 -7.89 -4.30
N ASN A 13 -5.52 -6.93 -4.01
CA ASN A 13 -5.69 -5.53 -4.30
C ASN A 13 -4.80 -5.03 -5.45
N GLU A 14 -3.97 -5.91 -6.02
CA GLU A 14 -3.16 -5.59 -7.20
C GLU A 14 -4.04 -5.50 -8.46
N VAL A 15 -3.84 -4.45 -9.26
CA VAL A 15 -4.46 -4.31 -10.58
C VAL A 15 -3.41 -4.19 -11.69
N SER A 16 -3.74 -4.74 -12.86
CA SER A 16 -2.91 -4.66 -14.07
C SER A 16 -3.00 -3.30 -14.76
N GLU A 17 -4.18 -2.68 -14.71
CA GLU A 17 -4.51 -1.45 -15.43
C GLU A 17 -4.81 -0.32 -14.44
N SER A 18 -4.57 0.91 -14.89
CA SER A 18 -4.88 2.09 -14.08
C SER A 18 -6.39 2.29 -14.07
N LEU A 19 -6.96 2.65 -12.92
CA LEU A 19 -8.40 2.80 -12.74
C LEU A 19 -8.79 4.27 -12.82
N GLU A 20 -9.72 4.60 -13.71
CA GLU A 20 -10.21 5.96 -13.90
C GLU A 20 -11.34 6.32 -12.93
N GLY A 21 -11.50 7.62 -12.65
CA GLY A 21 -12.58 8.13 -11.79
C GLY A 21 -12.43 7.83 -10.29
N LEU A 22 -11.28 7.31 -9.86
CA LEU A 22 -10.94 7.10 -8.45
C LEU A 22 -9.94 8.15 -7.97
N MET A 23 -9.86 8.33 -6.65
CA MET A 23 -8.78 9.12 -6.06
C MET A 23 -7.45 8.42 -6.36
N TYR A 24 -6.50 9.15 -6.92
CA TYR A 24 -5.27 8.60 -7.48
C TYR A 24 -4.06 9.25 -6.83
N GLY A 25 -3.09 8.42 -6.45
CA GLY A 25 -1.79 8.90 -5.98
C GLY A 25 -0.65 8.04 -6.48
N LEU A 26 0.48 8.68 -6.75
CA LEU A 26 1.67 8.07 -7.29
C LEU A 26 2.86 8.31 -6.37
N CYS A 27 3.70 7.30 -6.20
CA CYS A 27 5.03 7.50 -5.66
C CYS A 27 6.06 6.84 -6.56
N LYS A 28 7.14 7.57 -6.84
CA LYS A 28 8.30 7.08 -7.58
C LYS A 28 9.56 7.31 -6.74
N GLU A 29 10.20 6.22 -6.34
CA GLU A 29 11.46 6.26 -5.59
C GLU A 29 12.46 5.29 -6.22
N GLY A 30 13.45 5.84 -6.94
CA GLY A 30 14.43 5.05 -7.68
C GLY A 30 13.76 4.12 -8.70
N CYS A 31 13.92 2.80 -8.51
CA CYS A 31 13.29 1.78 -9.36
C CYS A 31 11.87 1.39 -8.92
N HIS A 32 11.38 1.94 -7.82
CA HIS A 32 10.04 1.66 -7.30
C HIS A 32 9.06 2.68 -7.83
N ARG A 33 7.99 2.17 -8.44
CA ARG A 33 6.80 2.91 -8.79
C ARG A 33 5.60 2.22 -8.16
N LEU A 34 4.77 3.00 -7.47
CA LEU A 34 3.51 2.59 -6.85
C LEU A 34 2.43 3.61 -7.20
N GLU A 35 1.34 3.12 -7.75
CA GLU A 35 0.09 3.86 -8.01
C GLU A 35 -0.98 3.31 -7.07
N LEU A 36 -1.70 4.19 -6.40
CA LEU A 36 -2.85 3.87 -5.56
C LEU A 36 -4.13 4.41 -6.19
N PHE A 37 -5.19 3.61 -6.08
CA PHE A 37 -6.53 3.93 -6.53
C PHE A 37 -7.49 3.73 -5.36
N ILE A 38 -8.09 4.80 -4.89
CA ILE A 38 -8.92 4.82 -3.68
C ILE A 38 -10.34 5.22 -4.07
N LYS A 39 -11.30 4.39 -3.68
CA LYS A 39 -12.72 4.70 -3.74
C LYS A 39 -13.21 5.08 -2.34
N LYS A 40 -13.84 6.25 -2.24
CA LYS A 40 -14.34 6.81 -0.98
C LYS A 40 -15.84 7.05 -1.09
N GLU A 41 -16.62 6.60 -0.10
CA GLU A 41 -18.07 6.82 0.01
C GLU A 41 -18.39 7.25 1.45
N ASN A 42 -19.17 8.32 1.63
CA ASN A 42 -19.56 8.83 2.96
C ASN A 42 -18.39 8.96 3.95
N ASP A 43 -17.30 9.56 3.48
CA ASP A 43 -16.04 9.71 4.21
C ASP A 43 -15.25 8.44 4.53
N ALA A 44 -15.75 7.25 4.21
CA ALA A 44 -15.04 5.98 4.39
C ALA A 44 -14.37 5.50 3.10
N ILE A 45 -13.17 4.92 3.21
CA ILE A 45 -12.55 4.20 2.08
C ILE A 45 -13.28 2.87 1.91
N VAL A 46 -13.99 2.69 0.80
CA VAL A 46 -14.71 1.44 0.50
C VAL A 46 -13.89 0.48 -0.34
N ASP A 47 -12.97 1.00 -1.15
CA ASP A 47 -12.07 0.19 -1.95
C ASP A 47 -10.70 0.87 -2.07
N CYS A 48 -9.66 0.06 -2.07
CA CYS A 48 -8.29 0.51 -2.22
C CYS A 48 -7.53 -0.54 -3.02
N LYS A 49 -7.02 -0.13 -4.19
CA LYS A 49 -6.27 -0.98 -5.11
C LYS A 49 -4.95 -0.31 -5.45
N PHE A 50 -3.99 -1.11 -5.89
CA PHE A 50 -2.68 -0.60 -6.24
C PHE A 50 -2.13 -1.23 -7.50
N LYS A 51 -1.23 -0.51 -8.15
CA LYS A 51 -0.40 -1.00 -9.23
C LYS A 51 1.05 -0.64 -8.92
N ALA A 52 1.93 -1.62 -8.94
CA ALA A 52 3.31 -1.41 -8.56
C ALA A 52 4.30 -2.09 -9.51
N THR A 53 5.57 -1.75 -9.34
CA THR A 53 6.66 -2.40 -10.06
C THR A 53 6.78 -3.86 -9.60
N LYS A 54 6.46 -4.81 -10.48
CA LYS A 54 6.37 -6.25 -10.17
C LYS A 54 7.67 -6.90 -9.67
N ARG A 55 8.81 -6.24 -9.86
CA ARG A 55 10.12 -6.77 -9.45
C ARG A 55 10.36 -6.69 -7.94
N CYS A 56 9.64 -5.84 -7.21
CA CYS A 56 9.86 -5.65 -5.78
C CYS A 56 8.80 -6.37 -4.94
N LYS A 57 9.08 -7.63 -4.57
CA LYS A 57 8.22 -8.47 -3.72
C LYS A 57 7.74 -7.78 -2.44
N LYS A 58 8.64 -7.05 -1.78
CA LYS A 58 8.36 -6.29 -0.55
C LYS A 58 7.34 -5.19 -0.80
N LEU A 59 7.48 -4.46 -1.91
CA LEU A 59 6.53 -3.41 -2.29
C LEU A 59 5.14 -4.00 -2.53
N LEU A 60 5.06 -5.12 -3.25
CA LEU A 60 3.81 -5.80 -3.56
C LEU A 60 3.08 -6.25 -2.28
N ALA A 61 3.76 -6.98 -1.40
CA ALA A 61 3.15 -7.50 -0.18
C ALA A 61 2.71 -6.39 0.79
N VAL A 62 3.57 -5.38 0.98
CA VAL A 62 3.26 -4.24 1.86
C VAL A 62 2.08 -3.44 1.31
N SER A 63 2.05 -3.18 0.00
CA SER A 63 0.97 -2.40 -0.61
C SER A 63 -0.37 -3.12 -0.51
N ASP A 64 -0.40 -4.43 -0.78
CA ASP A 64 -1.61 -5.22 -0.69
C ASP A 64 -2.18 -5.27 0.73
N PHE A 65 -1.31 -5.49 1.72
CA PHE A 65 -1.67 -5.47 3.13
C PHE A 65 -2.23 -4.11 3.55
N LEU A 66 -1.53 -3.02 3.20
CA LEU A 66 -1.95 -1.67 3.57
C LEU A 66 -3.25 -1.25 2.85
N CYS A 67 -3.47 -1.66 1.59
CA CYS A 67 -4.74 -1.45 0.90
C CYS A 67 -5.90 -2.10 1.66
N GLU A 68 -5.73 -3.34 2.14
CA GLU A 68 -6.76 -4.03 2.92
C GLU A 68 -7.02 -3.33 4.25
N GLU A 69 -5.96 -2.85 4.89
CA GLU A 69 -6.04 -2.10 6.15
C GLU A 69 -6.70 -0.73 6.03
N LEU A 70 -6.74 -0.14 4.83
CA LEU A 70 -7.40 1.14 4.59
C LEU A 70 -8.91 1.01 4.42
N LYS A 71 -9.40 -0.14 3.95
CA LYS A 71 -10.83 -0.36 3.72
C LYS A 71 -11.62 -0.26 5.02
N GLY A 72 -12.74 0.46 4.98
CA GLY A 72 -13.59 0.77 6.13
C GLY A 72 -13.10 1.92 7.02
N LYS A 73 -11.91 2.49 6.77
CA LYS A 73 -11.41 3.62 7.57
C LYS A 73 -11.95 4.96 7.07
N THR A 74 -12.40 5.78 8.01
CA THR A 74 -12.81 7.19 7.80
C THR A 74 -11.69 8.17 8.15
N SER A 75 -10.80 7.77 9.06
CA SER A 75 -9.61 8.52 9.44
C SER A 75 -8.38 7.61 9.39
N ILE A 76 -7.26 8.16 8.95
CA ILE A 76 -6.03 7.42 8.70
C ILE A 76 -4.94 7.96 9.61
N ASP A 77 -4.55 7.15 10.59
CA ASP A 77 -3.32 7.34 11.34
C ASP A 77 -2.19 6.54 10.66
N LYS A 78 -1.27 7.28 10.03
CA LYS A 78 -0.14 6.71 9.29
C LYS A 78 0.86 6.01 10.21
N ASN A 79 1.07 6.53 11.42
CA ASN A 79 1.99 5.93 12.38
C ASN A 79 1.44 4.58 12.83
N ALA A 80 0.14 4.52 13.14
CA ALA A 80 -0.52 3.27 13.46
C ALA A 80 -0.47 2.26 12.30
N LEU A 81 -0.72 2.70 11.05
CA LEU A 81 -0.58 1.84 9.87
C LEU A 81 0.84 1.31 9.69
N LYS A 82 1.84 2.17 9.82
CA LYS A 82 3.25 1.80 9.71
C LYS A 82 3.63 0.75 10.74
N GLN A 83 3.29 0.98 12.01
CA GLN A 83 3.54 0.00 13.08
C GLN A 83 2.82 -1.32 12.83
N LYS A 84 1.56 -1.27 12.37
CA LYS A 84 0.78 -2.48 12.07
C LYS A 84 1.41 -3.32 10.95
N ALA A 85 1.88 -2.67 9.87
CA ALA A 85 2.57 -3.36 8.79
C ALA A 85 3.93 -3.94 9.22
N LEU A 86 4.72 -3.18 10.00
CA LEU A 86 5.99 -3.67 10.55
C LEU A 86 5.79 -4.88 11.47
N GLU A 87 4.75 -4.88 12.31
CA GLU A 87 4.41 -6.01 13.17
C GLU A 87 3.92 -7.21 12.35
N HIS A 88 3.12 -6.98 11.31
CA HIS A 88 2.66 -8.05 10.41
C HIS A 88 3.84 -8.75 9.72
N PHE A 89 4.81 -7.98 9.23
CA PHE A 89 6.02 -8.47 8.55
C PHE A 89 7.23 -8.66 9.49
N LYS A 90 7.04 -8.80 10.80
CA LYS A 90 8.13 -8.83 11.79
C LYS A 90 9.17 -9.93 11.62
N GLU A 91 8.84 -10.99 10.89
CA GLU A 91 9.71 -12.13 10.61
C GLU A 91 10.61 -11.92 9.37
N GLU A 92 10.39 -10.82 8.64
CA GLU A 92 11.27 -10.39 7.55
C GLU A 92 12.60 -9.88 8.11
N LYS A 93 13.72 -10.35 7.55
CA LYS A 93 15.06 -9.97 8.02
C LYS A 93 15.42 -8.52 7.68
N GLU A 94 15.01 -8.07 6.50
CA GLU A 94 15.33 -6.73 5.96
C GLU A 94 14.25 -5.71 6.35
N LYS A 95 14.14 -5.44 7.66
CA LYS A 95 13.11 -4.56 8.22
C LYS A 95 13.19 -3.14 7.71
N ASP A 96 14.41 -2.62 7.54
CA ASP A 96 14.70 -1.32 6.95
C ASP A 96 14.10 -1.17 5.55
N LYS A 97 14.18 -2.23 4.74
CA LYS A 97 13.59 -2.23 3.40
C LYS A 97 12.08 -2.28 3.45
N VAL A 98 11.50 -3.06 4.36
CA VAL A 98 10.03 -3.09 4.56
C VAL A 98 9.55 -1.70 4.96
N GLU A 99 10.24 -1.06 5.91
CA GLU A 99 9.92 0.28 6.37
C GLU A 99 9.91 1.29 5.22
N ASN A 100 10.97 1.30 4.41
CA ASN A 100 11.05 2.19 3.25
C ASN A 100 9.96 1.89 2.19
N ARG A 101 9.49 0.64 2.04
CA ARG A 101 8.32 0.34 1.17
C ARG A 101 7.01 0.83 1.75
N ILE A 102 6.86 0.81 3.08
CA ILE A 102 5.71 1.42 3.76
C ILE A 102 5.72 2.93 3.51
N ASP A 103 6.87 3.58 3.63
CA ASP A 103 6.97 5.03 3.42
C ASP A 103 6.61 5.43 1.98
N ILE A 104 7.05 4.67 0.96
CA ILE A 104 6.62 4.85 -0.44
C ILE A 104 5.09 4.75 -0.57
N PHE A 105 4.47 3.78 0.11
CA PHE A 105 3.02 3.64 0.11
C PHE A 105 2.32 4.84 0.75
N LEU A 106 2.82 5.31 1.90
CA LEU A 106 2.25 6.45 2.60
C LEU A 106 2.38 7.74 1.79
N SER A 107 3.48 7.94 1.04
CA SER A 107 3.61 9.07 0.12
C SER A 107 2.60 9.00 -1.04
N ALA A 108 2.41 7.82 -1.64
CA ALA A 108 1.37 7.66 -2.67
C ALA A 108 -0.03 7.89 -2.09
N LEU A 109 -0.26 7.51 -0.83
CA LEU A 109 -1.52 7.74 -0.14
C LEU A 109 -1.77 9.22 0.12
N ASP A 110 -0.75 9.99 0.48
CA ASP A 110 -0.87 11.45 0.62
C ASP A 110 -1.25 12.12 -0.67
N GLU A 111 -0.60 11.75 -1.78
CA GLU A 111 -0.95 12.27 -3.09
C GLU A 111 -2.40 11.92 -3.45
N ALA A 112 -2.83 10.67 -3.21
CA ALA A 112 -4.21 10.24 -3.45
C ALA A 112 -5.24 11.03 -2.65
N LEU A 113 -4.91 11.41 -1.40
CA LEU A 113 -5.80 12.14 -0.51
C LEU A 113 -5.66 13.67 -0.66
N GLY A 114 -4.85 14.17 -1.59
CA GLY A 114 -4.63 15.61 -1.80
C GLY A 114 -3.87 16.28 -0.65
N LYS A 115 -3.01 15.54 0.05
CA LYS A 115 -2.17 16.01 1.17
C LYS A 115 -0.69 16.14 0.80
N ALA A 116 -0.35 16.02 -0.48
CA ALA A 116 1.01 16.14 -1.01
C ALA A 116 1.49 17.60 -1.12
#